data_AF-A0A420VWQ4-F1
#
_entry.id   AF-A0A420VWQ4-F1
#
_cell.length_a   1.000
_cell.length_b   1.000
_cell.length_c   1.000
_cell.angle_alpha   90.00
_cell.angle_beta   90.00
_cell.angle_gamma   90.00
#
_symmetry.space_group_name_H-M   'P 1'
#
loop_
_entity.id
_entity.type
_entity.pdbx_description
1 polymer ?
#
loop_
_entity_poly.entity_id
_entity_poly.type
_entity_poly.pdbx_seq_one_letter_code
_entity_poly.pdbx_strand_id
1 'polypeptide(L)' 'MKKIINKIGRALQVILLAPVKLPGKAMDILKYLAIGVGIVESVIDDKEESEKDRIEEEGGPDESQ' A
#
# COMPACT_ATOMS: atom_id res chain seq x y z
N MET A 1 -0.76 -12.80 -18.22
CA MET A 1 -0.54 -12.90 -16.76
C MET A 1 0.49 -13.96 -16.34
N LYS A 2 0.56 -15.14 -16.98
CA LYS A 2 1.55 -16.21 -16.64
C LYS A 2 3.02 -15.73 -16.58
N LYS A 3 3.43 -14.79 -17.44
CA LYS A 3 4.79 -14.25 -17.46
C LYS A 3 5.16 -13.42 -16.23
N ILE A 4 4.19 -12.70 -15.64
CA ILE A 4 4.40 -11.88 -14.43
C ILE A 4 4.50 -12.81 -13.22
N ILE A 5 3.58 -13.77 -13.10
CA ILE A 5 3.57 -14.74 -11.99
C ILE A 5 4.86 -15.58 -12.01
N ASN A 6 5.34 -16.02 -13.17
CA ASN A 6 6.62 -16.74 -13.28
C ASN A 6 7.83 -15.87 -12.92
N LYS A 7 7.79 -14.56 -13.19
CA LYS A 7 8.88 -13.65 -12.79
C LYS A 7 8.91 -13.48 -11.27
N ILE A 8 7.75 -13.30 -10.65
CA ILE A 8 7.62 -13.18 -9.18
C ILE A 8 8.03 -14.49 -8.52
N GLY A 9 7.55 -15.63 -9.03
CA GLY A 9 7.91 -16.97 -8.53
C GLY A 9 9.42 -17.24 -8.60
N ARG A 10 10.10 -16.82 -9.68
CA ARG A 10 11.57 -16.92 -9.78
C ARG A 10 12.29 -15.99 -8.80
N ALA A 11 11.81 -14.76 -8.63
CA ALA A 11 12.40 -13.84 -7.65
C ALA A 11 12.25 -14.38 -6.22
N LEU A 12 11.07 -14.87 -5.86
CA LEU A 12 10.81 -15.53 -4.58
C LEU A 12 11.67 -16.78 -4.39
N GLN A 13 11.83 -17.60 -5.44
CA GLN A 13 12.73 -18.76 -5.40
C GLN A 13 14.16 -18.32 -5.11
N VAL A 14 14.68 -17.29 -5.77
CA VAL A 14 16.04 -16.78 -5.51
C VAL A 14 16.18 -16.27 -4.08
N ILE A 15 15.17 -15.60 -3.54
CA ILE A 15 15.15 -15.11 -2.15
C ILE A 15 15.11 -16.28 -1.16
N LEU A 16 14.31 -17.32 -1.43
CA LEU A 16 14.17 -18.49 -0.56
C LEU A 16 15.38 -19.45 -0.64
N LEU A 17 16.02 -19.57 -1.80
CA LEU A 17 17.21 -20.39 -2.03
C LEU A 17 18.51 -19.67 -1.65
N ALA A 18 18.49 -18.35 -1.45
CA ALA A 18 19.69 -17.61 -1.10
C ALA A 18 20.23 -18.03 0.28
N PRO A 19 21.58 -18.07 0.47
CA PRO A 19 22.19 -18.43 1.74
C PRO A 19 21.73 -17.49 2.86
N VAL A 20 21.69 -18.03 4.09
CA VAL A 20 21.11 -17.56 5.39
C VAL A 20 21.27 -16.07 5.77
N LYS A 21 21.93 -15.23 4.97
CA LYS A 21 22.08 -13.78 5.15
C LYS A 21 20.79 -12.97 4.98
N LEU A 22 19.75 -13.53 4.33
CA LEU A 22 18.41 -12.92 4.23
C LEU A 22 17.57 -13.08 5.51
N PRO A 23 17.41 -14.28 6.12
CA PRO A 23 16.67 -14.42 7.37
C PRO A 23 17.26 -13.57 8.50
N GLY A 24 18.58 -13.37 8.55
CA GLY A 24 19.22 -12.46 9.52
C GLY A 24 18.89 -10.98 9.32
N LYS A 25 18.41 -10.57 8.13
CA LYS A 25 17.98 -9.20 7.82
C LYS A 25 16.46 -9.08 7.62
N ALA A 26 15.72 -10.16 7.80
CA ALA A 26 14.27 -10.20 7.59
C ALA A 26 13.55 -9.16 8.47
N MET A 27 14.03 -8.96 9.70
CA MET A 27 13.47 -7.96 10.61
C MET A 27 13.57 -6.53 10.05
N ASP A 28 14.70 -6.16 9.46
CA ASP A 28 14.85 -4.82 8.88
C ASP A 28 14.02 -4.66 7.61
N ILE A 29 13.93 -5.70 6.78
CA ILE A 29 13.05 -5.72 5.60
C ILE A 29 11.58 -5.52 6.01
N LEU A 30 11.13 -6.21 7.07
CA LEU A 30 9.77 -6.06 7.60
C LEU A 30 9.49 -4.65 8.13
N LYS A 31 10.46 -4.00 8.79
CA LYS A 31 10.32 -2.59 9.22
C LYS A 31 10.12 -1.66 8.02
N TYR A 32 10.92 -1.83 6.97
CA TYR A 32 10.77 -1.00 5.76
C TYR A 32 9.46 -1.26 5.02
N LEU A 33 8.98 -2.51 5.01
CA LEU A 33 7.67 -2.85 4.48
C LEU A 33 6.55 -2.21 5.30
N ALA A 34 6.61 -2.26 6.63
CA ALA A 34 5.61 -1.64 7.48
C ALA A 34 5.55 -0.12 7.31
N ILE A 35 6.70 0.55 7.22
CA ILE A 35 6.76 2.00 6.95
C ILE A 35 6.17 2.30 5.57
N GLY A 36 6.56 1.55 4.53
CA GLY A 36 6.06 1.75 3.18
C GLY A 36 4.55 1.52 3.06
N VAL A 37 4.02 0.46 3.69
CA VAL A 37 2.58 0.15 3.72
C VAL A 37 1.81 1.22 4.48
N GLY A 38 2.28 1.64 5.65
CA GLY A 38 1.62 2.68 6.44
C GLY A 38 1.55 4.02 5.70
N ILE A 39 2.59 4.39 4.94
CA ILE A 39 2.56 5.60 4.11
C ILE A 39 1.53 5.47 2.97
N VAL A 40 1.46 4.33 2.31
CA VAL A 40 0.49 4.10 1.22
C VAL A 40 -0.94 4.13 1.75
N GLU A 41 -1.18 3.54 2.93
CA GLU A 41 -2.46 3.58 3.63
C GLU A 41 -2.86 5.01 3.97
N SER A 42 -1.98 5.80 4.61
CA SER A 42 -2.26 7.21 4.92
C SER A 42 -2.56 8.06 3.67
N VAL A 43 -1.86 7.84 2.56
CA VAL A 43 -2.12 8.60 1.32
C VAL A 43 -3.43 8.19 0.64
N ILE A 44 -3.89 6.94 0.82
CA ILE A 44 -5.19 6.49 0.32
C ILE A 44 -6.30 7.02 1.23
N ASP A 45 -6.14 6.95 2.55
CA ASP A 45 -7.09 7.48 3.53
C ASP A 45 -7.25 9.00 3.40
N ASP A 46 -6.14 9.75 3.28
CA ASP A 46 -6.18 11.21 3.06
C ASP A 46 -6.90 11.57 1.75
N LYS A 47 -6.82 10.69 0.73
CA LYS A 47 -7.57 10.86 -0.52
C LYS A 47 -9.07 10.61 -0.34
N GLU A 48 -9.46 9.59 0.42
CA GLU A 48 -10.86 9.32 0.71
C GLU A 48 -11.48 10.41 1.61
N GLU A 49 -10.74 10.94 2.57
CA GLU A 49 -11.19 12.06 3.42
C GLU A 49 -11.35 13.35 2.60
N SER A 50 -10.42 13.64 1.69
CA SER A 50 -10.52 14.78 0.77
C SER A 50 -11.62 14.66 -0.29
N GLU A 51 -12.12 13.45 -0.58
CA GLU A 51 -13.31 13.23 -1.41
C GLU A 51 -14.60 13.42 -0.60
N LYS A 52 -14.63 13.07 0.69
CA LYS A 52 -15.78 13.29 1.58
C LYS A 52 -16.03 14.78 1.86
N ASP A 53 -14.99 15.55 2.15
CA ASP A 53 -15.11 17.00 2.39
C ASP A 53 -15.61 17.77 1.15
N ARG A 54 -15.39 17.23 -0.07
CA ARG A 54 -15.92 17.83 -1.31
C ARG A 54 -17.38 17.51 -1.58
N ILE A 55 -17.90 16.42 -1.02
CA ILE A 55 -19.31 16.02 -1.21
C ILE A 55 -20.20 16.70 -0.17
N GLU A 56 -19.67 17.06 1.01
CA GLU A 56 -20.43 17.75 2.06
C GLU A 56 -20.61 19.27 1.79
N GLU A 57 -19.79 19.91 0.95
CA GLU A 57 -19.98 21.34 0.58
C GLU A 57 -21.02 21.60 -0.55
N GLU A 58 -21.47 20.58 -1.30
CA GLU A 58 -22.50 20.76 -2.36
C GLU A 58 -23.92 20.30 -1.97
N GLY A 59 -24.21 20.14 -0.66
CA GLY A 59 -25.47 19.56 -0.19
C GLY A 59 -26.10 20.23 1.04
N GLY A 60 -26.20 21.56 1.08
CA GLY A 60 -26.98 22.31 2.09
C GLY A 60 -28.22 22.98 1.47
N PRO A 61 -29.39 22.99 2.15
CA PRO A 61 -30.70 23.07 1.52
C PRO A 61 -31.01 24.46 0.95
N ASP A 62 -31.68 24.46 -0.22
CA ASP A 62 -32.36 25.61 -0.79
C ASP A 62 -33.50 26.05 0.14
N GLU A 63 -33.15 26.84 1.17
CA GLU A 63 -34.10 27.68 1.90
C GLU A 63 -34.25 29.00 1.13
N SER A 64 -35.16 29.03 0.15
CA SER A 64 -35.67 30.29 -0.40
C SER A 64 -37.19 30.28 -0.54
N GLN A 65 -37.81 31.10 0.32
CA GLN A 65 -39.01 31.93 0.16
C GLN A 65 -40.30 31.34 -0.44
#